data_AF-A0A1G7Y4S9-F1
#
_entry.id   AF-A0A1G7Y4S9-F1
#
_cell.length_a   1.000
_cell.length_b   1.000
_cell.length_c   1.000
_cell.angle_alpha   90.00
_cell.angle_beta   90.00
_cell.angle_gamma   90.00
#
_symmetry.space_group_name_H-M   'P 1'
#
loop_
_entity.id
_entity.type
_entity.pdbx_description
1 polymer ?
#
loop_
_entity_poly.entity_id
_entity_poly.type
_entity_poly.pdbx_seq_one_letter_code
_entity_poly.pdbx_strand_id
1 'polypeptide(L)'
;MGNETEARKRALWAKQDRQVKSRTPPRLDDGRRLIRVFPEYVTDLPLWERFTEHYLIERGMLPLSTDLEDSLAAWNQEWQIHTLEGGIPDEQRWLAHGHALVRRLRTELHGIAEIRAEFED
;
A
#
# COMPACT_ATOMS: atom_id res chain seq x y z
N MET A 1 -32.54 -6.63 -16.38
CA MET A 1 -31.49 -6.27 -15.40
C MET A 1 -30.22 -7.13 -15.47
N GLY A 2 -30.22 -8.38 -15.99
CA GLY A 2 -28.99 -9.22 -16.01
C GLY A 2 -27.91 -8.84 -17.03
N ASN A 3 -28.29 -8.25 -18.17
CA ASN A 3 -27.35 -7.97 -19.29
C ASN A 3 -26.32 -6.86 -18.96
N GLU A 4 -26.73 -5.88 -18.15
CA GLU A 4 -25.91 -4.73 -17.75
C GLU A 4 -24.83 -5.12 -16.73
N THR A 5 -25.15 -6.10 -15.86
CA THR A 5 -24.23 -6.61 -14.84
C THR A 5 -23.16 -7.50 -15.46
N GLU A 6 -23.51 -8.31 -16.46
CA GLU A 6 -22.54 -9.12 -17.21
C GLU A 6 -21.61 -8.27 -18.08
N ALA A 7 -22.15 -7.25 -18.75
CA ALA A 7 -21.34 -6.30 -19.51
C ALA A 7 -20.31 -5.58 -18.63
N ARG A 8 -20.71 -5.15 -17.42
CA ARG A 8 -19.80 -4.57 -16.43
C ARG A 8 -18.72 -5.55 -15.98
N LYS A 9 -19.07 -6.82 -15.70
CA LYS A 9 -18.10 -7.86 -15.32
C LYS A 9 -17.08 -8.11 -16.43
N ARG A 10 -17.52 -8.24 -17.68
CA ARG A 10 -16.62 -8.44 -18.83
C ARG A 10 -15.71 -7.24 -19.06
N ALA A 11 -16.23 -6.02 -18.95
CA ALA A 11 -15.43 -4.80 -19.05
C ALA A 11 -14.37 -4.71 -17.94
N LEU A 12 -14.72 -5.10 -16.71
CA LEU A 12 -13.80 -5.16 -15.58
C LEU A 12 -12.68 -6.17 -15.81
N TRP A 13 -13.01 -7.39 -16.28
CA TRP A 13 -12.02 -8.42 -16.60
C TRP A 13 -11.10 -8.02 -17.75
N ALA A 14 -11.64 -7.45 -18.83
CA ALA A 14 -10.83 -6.97 -19.95
C ALA A 14 -9.92 -5.79 -19.56
N LYS A 15 -10.33 -4.98 -18.56
CA LYS A 15 -9.50 -3.92 -17.98
C LYS A 15 -8.38 -4.51 -17.12
N GLN A 16 -8.69 -5.48 -16.25
CA GLN A 16 -7.69 -6.20 -15.46
C GLN A 16 -6.66 -6.90 -16.34
N ASP A 17 -7.09 -7.61 -17.38
CA ASP A 17 -6.19 -8.37 -18.26
C ASP A 17 -5.23 -7.45 -19.04
N ARG A 18 -5.70 -6.26 -19.45
CA ARG A 18 -4.83 -5.21 -20.04
C ARG A 18 -3.87 -4.61 -19.02
N GLN A 19 -4.31 -4.43 -17.79
CA GLN A 19 -3.49 -3.89 -16.70
C GLN A 19 -2.35 -4.85 -16.31
N VAL A 20 -2.62 -6.16 -16.23
CA VAL A 20 -1.59 -7.19 -15.97
C VAL A 20 -0.54 -7.25 -17.07
N LYS A 21 -0.93 -7.03 -18.33
CA LYS A 21 -0.02 -7.06 -19.49
C LYS A 21 0.71 -5.73 -19.75
N SER A 22 0.38 -4.67 -19.00
CA SER A 22 0.94 -3.33 -19.17
C SER A 22 2.30 -3.22 -18.47
N ARG A 23 3.32 -2.70 -19.16
CA ARG A 23 4.60 -2.29 -18.55
C ARG A 23 4.48 -1.00 -17.73
N THR A 24 3.33 -0.32 -17.79
CA THR A 24 3.00 0.86 -16.99
C THR A 24 2.12 0.42 -15.82
N PRO A 25 2.47 0.77 -14.56
CA PRO A 25 1.70 0.42 -13.38
C PRO A 25 0.22 0.77 -13.56
N PRO A 26 -0.71 -0.16 -13.30
CA PRO A 26 -2.14 0.08 -13.31
C PRO A 26 -2.55 1.19 -12.35
N ARG A 27 -3.12 2.24 -12.95
CA ARG A 27 -3.64 3.41 -12.25
C ARG A 27 -5.12 3.22 -11.92
N LEU A 28 -5.57 3.90 -10.88
CA LEU A 28 -6.98 4.12 -10.61
C LEU A 28 -7.64 4.92 -11.76
N ASP A 29 -8.97 5.01 -11.76
CA ASP A 29 -9.72 5.72 -12.80
C ASP A 29 -9.36 7.21 -12.91
N ASP A 30 -8.86 7.78 -11.81
CA ASP A 30 -8.38 9.16 -11.73
C ASP A 30 -6.88 9.32 -12.09
N GLY A 31 -6.22 8.24 -12.52
CA GLY A 31 -4.81 8.24 -12.89
C GLY A 31 -3.82 8.11 -11.73
N ARG A 32 -4.27 8.05 -10.47
CA ARG A 32 -3.38 7.86 -9.31
C ARG A 32 -2.89 6.42 -9.20
N ARG A 33 -1.71 6.26 -8.59
CA ARG A 33 -1.18 4.95 -8.18
C ARG A 33 -1.98 4.42 -6.99
N LEU A 34 -1.94 3.11 -6.73
CA LEU A 34 -2.51 2.52 -5.52
C LEU A 34 -1.37 1.94 -4.67
N ILE A 35 -1.14 2.56 -3.51
CA ILE A 35 -0.14 2.12 -2.54
C ILE A 35 -0.88 1.54 -1.34
N ARG A 36 -0.52 0.31 -0.99
CA ARG A 36 -0.99 -0.41 0.19
C ARG A 36 0.05 -0.30 1.28
N VAL A 37 -0.43 -0.20 2.51
CA VAL A 37 0.41 -0.13 3.72
C VAL A 37 0.01 -1.30 4.61
N PHE A 38 0.94 -2.22 4.85
CA PHE A 38 0.77 -3.32 5.79
C PHE A 38 2.14 -3.81 6.29
N PRO A 39 2.22 -4.35 7.52
CA PRO A 39 3.46 -4.89 8.05
C PRO A 39 3.95 -6.09 7.23
N GLU A 40 5.26 -6.18 7.03
CA GLU A 40 5.88 -7.18 6.17
C GLU A 40 7.21 -7.65 6.74
N TYR A 41 7.55 -8.91 6.52
CA TYR A 41 8.79 -9.55 6.99
C TYR A 41 10.02 -9.24 6.14
N VAL A 42 9.85 -9.10 4.82
CA VAL A 42 10.98 -9.17 3.88
C VAL A 42 11.58 -7.81 3.55
N THR A 43 10.80 -6.73 3.65
CA THR A 43 11.25 -5.39 3.25
C THR A 43 11.31 -4.40 4.41
N ASP A 44 12.14 -3.38 4.24
CA ASP A 44 12.27 -2.30 5.20
C ASP A 44 10.97 -1.47 5.27
N LEU A 45 10.51 -0.98 4.11
CA LEU A 45 9.26 -0.23 4.04
C LEU A 45 8.04 -1.18 3.99
N PRO A 46 6.97 -0.87 4.74
CA PRO A 46 5.70 -1.60 4.73
C PRO A 46 4.82 -1.17 3.54
N LEU A 47 5.42 -0.89 2.38
CA LEU A 47 4.77 -0.24 1.24
C LEU A 47 4.77 -1.14 0.00
N TRP A 48 3.58 -1.27 -0.59
CA TRP A 48 3.35 -2.17 -1.71
C TRP A 48 2.53 -1.51 -2.81
N GLU A 49 2.95 -1.68 -4.06
CA GLU A 49 2.17 -1.27 -5.23
C GLU A 49 1.45 -2.47 -5.85
N ARG A 50 0.15 -2.31 -6.15
CA ARG A 50 -0.56 -3.36 -6.89
C ARG A 50 -0.24 -3.29 -8.38
N PHE A 51 -0.21 -4.48 -8.99
CA PHE A 51 -0.23 -4.74 -10.42
C PHE A 51 1.05 -4.36 -11.22
N THR A 52 2.21 -4.43 -10.59
CA THR A 52 3.53 -4.26 -11.23
C THR A 52 4.37 -5.52 -11.03
N GLU A 53 5.28 -5.87 -11.96
CA GLU A 53 6.22 -7.00 -11.74
C GLU A 53 7.14 -6.77 -10.53
N HIS A 54 7.38 -5.50 -10.15
CA HIS A 54 8.00 -5.08 -8.89
C HIS A 54 6.93 -4.53 -7.96
N TYR A 55 6.41 -5.39 -7.07
CA TYR A 55 5.35 -5.04 -6.12
C TYR A 55 5.86 -4.28 -4.88
N LEU A 56 7.18 -4.32 -4.65
CA LEU A 56 7.85 -3.72 -3.51
C LEU A 56 8.17 -2.26 -3.78
N ILE A 57 7.88 -1.38 -2.83
CA ILE A 57 8.33 -0.01 -2.83
C ILE A 57 9.57 0.08 -1.92
N GLU A 58 10.71 0.42 -2.50
CA GLU A 58 11.94 0.70 -1.78
C GLU A 58 12.11 2.20 -1.52
N ARG A 59 13.05 2.55 -0.64
CA ARG A 59 13.39 3.94 -0.33
C ARG A 59 13.77 4.71 -1.59
N GLY A 60 13.30 5.95 -1.69
CA GLY A 60 13.55 6.83 -2.83
C GLY A 60 12.76 6.49 -4.11
N MET A 61 11.96 5.42 -4.14
CA MET A 61 11.06 5.13 -5.27
C MET A 61 9.82 6.02 -5.30
N LEU A 62 9.51 6.66 -4.16
CA LEU A 62 8.44 7.64 -4.01
C LEU A 62 9.05 8.98 -3.58
N PRO A 63 8.40 10.11 -3.91
CA PRO A 63 8.84 11.43 -3.48
C PRO A 63 8.45 11.68 -2.01
N LEU A 64 8.87 10.79 -1.12
CA LEU A 64 8.65 10.89 0.31
C LEU A 64 9.82 11.60 1.00
N SER A 65 9.54 12.23 2.13
CA SER A 65 10.58 12.70 3.03
C SER A 65 11.34 11.51 3.64
N THR A 66 12.66 11.67 3.80
CA THR A 66 13.50 10.65 4.46
C THR A 66 13.00 10.34 5.87
N ASP A 67 12.54 11.35 6.61
CA ASP A 67 11.95 11.19 7.95
C ASP A 67 10.72 10.27 7.95
N LEU A 68 9.85 10.38 6.94
CA LEU A 68 8.69 9.51 6.82
C LEU A 68 9.09 8.08 6.44
N GLU A 69 10.05 7.91 5.53
CA GLU A 69 10.59 6.59 5.19
C GLU A 69 11.22 5.90 6.42
N ASP A 70 12.00 6.64 7.21
CA ASP A 70 12.61 6.15 8.46
C ASP A 70 11.55 5.76 9.49
N SER A 71 10.51 6.58 9.65
CA SER A 71 9.42 6.29 10.58
C SER A 71 8.61 5.05 10.17
N LEU A 72 8.37 4.87 8.87
CA LEU A 72 7.69 3.69 8.32
C LEU A 72 8.50 2.41 8.52
N ALA A 73 9.81 2.48 8.25
CA ALA A 73 10.74 1.39 8.50
C ALA A 73 10.78 0.99 9.98
N ALA A 74 10.89 1.97 10.89
CA ALA A 74 10.90 1.71 12.32
C ALA A 74 9.59 1.06 12.81
N TRP A 75 8.44 1.53 12.32
CA TRP A 75 7.14 0.94 12.64
C TRP A 75 7.01 -0.51 12.13
N ASN A 76 7.53 -0.80 10.94
CA ASN A 76 7.54 -2.16 10.40
C ASN A 76 8.52 -3.08 11.16
N GLN A 77 9.68 -2.55 11.53
CA GLN A 77 10.69 -3.28 12.30
C GLN A 77 10.17 -3.70 13.68
N GLU A 78 9.42 -2.82 14.37
CA GLU A 78 8.77 -3.15 15.64
C GLU A 78 7.85 -4.38 15.50
N TRP A 79 7.12 -4.47 14.39
CA TRP A 79 6.30 -5.63 14.07
C TRP A 79 7.13 -6.88 13.74
N GLN A 80 8.18 -6.75 12.93
CA GLN A 80 9.06 -7.87 12.58
C GLN A 80 9.71 -8.52 13.82
N ILE A 81 10.14 -7.70 14.79
CA ILE A 81 10.76 -8.16 16.03
C ILE A 81 9.72 -8.92 16.87
N HIS A 82 8.58 -8.30 17.14
CA HIS A 82 7.65 -8.79 18.15
C HIS A 82 6.70 -9.88 17.66
N THR A 83 6.42 -9.98 16.36
CA THR A 83 5.55 -11.04 15.83
C THR A 83 6.20 -12.44 16.00
N LEU A 84 7.54 -12.52 16.00
CA LEU A 84 8.27 -13.75 16.31
C LEU A 84 8.29 -14.07 17.82
N GLU A 85 8.08 -13.06 18.67
CA GLU A 85 8.11 -13.15 20.13
C GLU A 85 6.72 -13.38 20.76
N GLY A 86 5.67 -13.46 19.94
CA GLY A 86 4.30 -13.77 20.39
C GLY A 86 3.31 -12.61 20.28
N GLY A 87 3.67 -11.50 19.64
CA GLY A 87 2.77 -10.38 19.33
C GLY A 87 3.32 -9.01 19.76
N ILE A 88 2.74 -7.93 19.22
CA ILE A 88 3.13 -6.54 19.52
C ILE A 88 2.78 -6.19 20.98
N PRO A 89 3.75 -5.73 21.79
CA PRO A 89 3.46 -5.09 23.08
C PRO A 89 2.69 -3.78 22.85
N ASP A 90 1.55 -3.60 23.50
CA ASP A 90 0.67 -2.43 23.32
C ASP A 90 0.29 -2.22 21.83
N GLU A 91 -0.33 -3.25 21.25
CA GLU A 91 -0.81 -3.27 19.87
C GLU A 91 -1.65 -2.03 19.51
N GLN A 92 -2.47 -1.53 20.44
CA GLN A 92 -3.29 -0.34 20.22
C GLN A 92 -2.44 0.91 19.94
N ARG A 93 -1.34 1.09 20.68
CA ARG A 93 -0.40 2.20 20.47
C ARG A 93 0.33 2.06 19.13
N TRP A 94 0.74 0.84 18.79
CA TRP A 94 1.40 0.56 17.52
C TRP A 94 0.46 0.79 16.31
N LEU A 95 -0.81 0.37 16.40
CA LEU A 95 -1.84 0.67 15.39
C LEU A 95 -2.08 2.17 15.25
N ALA A 96 -2.20 2.89 16.38
CA ALA A 96 -2.36 4.35 16.37
C ALA A 96 -1.19 5.07 15.69
N HIS A 97 0.05 4.58 15.90
CA HIS A 97 1.23 5.07 15.22
C HIS A 97 1.17 4.79 13.71
N GLY A 98 0.82 3.57 13.30
CA GLY A 98 0.64 3.19 11.90
C GLY A 98 -0.38 4.08 11.18
N HIS A 99 -1.53 4.33 11.80
CA HIS A 99 -2.55 5.24 11.28
C HIS A 99 -2.05 6.69 11.16
N ALA A 100 -1.18 7.15 12.06
CA ALA A 100 -0.54 8.46 11.95
C ALA A 100 0.41 8.55 10.75
N LEU A 101 1.19 7.50 10.50
CA LEU A 101 2.06 7.40 9.33
C LEU A 101 1.26 7.37 8.03
N VAL A 102 0.14 6.64 7.99
CA VAL A 102 -0.78 6.63 6.83
C VAL A 102 -1.33 8.03 6.54
N ARG A 103 -1.66 8.83 7.56
CA ARG A 103 -2.08 10.23 7.37
C ARG A 103 -0.96 11.09 6.78
N ARG A 104 0.29 10.91 7.22
CA ARG A 104 1.45 11.60 6.63
C ARG A 104 1.67 11.19 5.17
N LEU A 105 1.63 9.89 4.87
CA LEU A 105 1.71 9.36 3.49
C LEU A 105 0.65 9.97 2.57
N ARG A 106 -0.61 10.05 3.02
CA ARG A 106 -1.70 10.67 2.24
C ARG A 106 -1.43 12.15 1.96
N THR A 107 -0.75 12.83 2.88
CA THR A 107 -0.39 14.25 2.72
C THR A 107 0.75 14.39 1.70
N GLU A 108 1.84 13.65 1.86
CA GLU A 108 3.02 13.75 0.97
C GLU A 108 2.74 13.25 -0.45
N LEU A 109 1.85 12.27 -0.61
CA LEU A 109 1.51 11.68 -1.91
C LEU A 109 0.17 12.19 -2.47
N HIS A 110 -0.35 13.28 -1.94
CA HIS A 110 -1.59 13.89 -2.41
C HIS A 110 -1.52 14.16 -3.93
N GLY A 111 -2.51 13.66 -4.67
CA GLY A 111 -2.58 13.77 -6.14
C GLY A 111 -1.68 12.80 -6.91
N ILE A 112 -0.77 12.08 -6.24
CA ILE A 112 0.12 11.09 -6.85
C ILE A 112 -0.42 9.67 -6.66
N ALA A 113 -0.84 9.36 -5.43
CA ALA A 113 -1.29 8.03 -5.05
C ALA A 113 -2.50 8.07 -4.12
N GLU A 114 -3.29 7.01 -4.20
CA GLU A 114 -4.25 6.62 -3.19
C GLU A 114 -3.57 5.69 -2.19
N ILE A 115 -3.72 5.95 -0.89
CA ILE A 115 -3.09 5.18 0.19
C ILE A 115 -4.13 4.36 0.94
N ARG A 116 -3.95 3.03 0.93
CA ARG A 116 -4.80 2.08 1.67
C ARG A 116 -4.03 1.44 2.80
N ALA A 117 -4.48 1.69 4.04
CA ALA A 117 -4.09 0.88 5.18
C ALA A 117 -4.74 -0.50 5.05
N GLU A 118 -3.95 -1.55 5.25
CA GLU A 118 -4.41 -2.94 5.28
C GLU A 118 -3.88 -3.62 6.53
N PHE A 119 -4.17 -2.97 7.66
CA PHE A 119 -3.96 -3.44 9.03
C PHE A 119 -5.19 -3.00 9.86
N GLU A 120 -5.31 -3.48 11.10
CA GLU A 120 -6.51 -3.30 11.91
C GLU A 120 -6.87 -1.82 12.21
N ASP A 121 -8.15 -1.57 12.46
CA ASP A 121 -8.72 -0.25 12.79
C ASP A 121 -8.82 -0.02 14.31
#